data_AF-A0A7K2C061-F1
#
_entry.id   AF-A0A7K2C061-F1
#
_cell.length_a   1.000
_cell.length_b   1.000
_cell.length_c   1.000
_cell.angle_alpha   90.00
_cell.angle_beta   90.00
_cell.angle_gamma   90.00
#
_symmetry.space_group_name_H-M   'P 1'
#
loop_
_entity.id
_entity.type
_entity.pdbx_description
1 polymer ?
#
loop_
_entity_poly.entity_id
_entity_poly.type
_entity_poly.pdbx_seq_one_letter_code
_entity_poly.pdbx_strand_id
1 'polypeptide(L)'
;MERSASFTAVPGWGMFVVGITSLLAAWIAALQASPEGWLTVWLIDAAIAVTVAIFTLRRKARRCGVSLSSGPGRKYILTLAPSMVAGLLLTVALWRAGNLDVLPTMWLLLYGVGTITGGASSVRTIPFLGICFMVLGVVSLFVPHVWMDVLLALGFGGLHIGFGLYIARRYGG
;
A
#
# COMPACT_ATOMS: atom_id res chain seq x y z
N MET A 1 -0.23 -8.41 32.44
CA MET A 1 -1.26 -8.04 31.44
C MET A 1 -0.78 -6.76 30.76
N GLU A 2 -0.07 -6.87 29.63
CA GLU A 2 0.33 -5.69 28.85
C GLU A 2 -0.93 -5.00 28.32
N ARG A 3 -1.14 -3.74 28.68
CA ARG A 3 -2.18 -2.91 28.06
C ARG A 3 -1.89 -2.88 26.56
N SER A 4 -2.80 -3.43 25.75
CA SER A 4 -2.71 -3.41 24.29
C SER A 4 -2.94 -1.98 23.78
N ALA A 5 -1.96 -1.11 23.94
CA ALA A 5 -1.97 0.18 23.28
C ALA A 5 -1.89 -0.09 21.76
N SER A 6 -2.97 0.21 21.03
CA SER A 6 -3.01 0.08 19.57
C SER A 6 -1.92 0.93 18.93
N PHE A 7 -1.21 0.42 17.93
CA PHE A 7 -0.23 1.18 17.17
C PHE A 7 -0.91 2.30 16.37
N THR A 8 -0.82 3.54 16.84
CA THR A 8 -1.42 4.73 16.17
C THR A 8 -0.44 5.49 15.27
N ALA A 9 0.83 5.05 15.21
CA ALA A 9 1.89 5.79 14.53
C ALA A 9 1.87 5.65 12.99
N VAL A 10 0.81 5.09 12.39
CA VAL A 10 0.64 5.09 10.94
C VAL A 10 0.44 6.54 10.46
N PRO A 11 1.27 7.05 9.53
CA PRO A 11 1.28 8.46 9.14
C PRO A 11 0.19 8.78 8.10
N GLY A 12 -0.87 9.47 8.53
CA GLY A 12 -1.98 9.89 7.66
C GLY A 12 -1.53 10.73 6.46
N TRP A 13 -0.69 11.74 6.70
CA TRP A 13 -0.13 12.58 5.63
C TRP A 13 0.79 11.81 4.68
N GLY A 14 1.49 10.79 5.18
CA GLY A 14 2.30 9.91 4.33
C GLY A 14 1.42 9.16 3.34
N MET A 15 0.33 8.55 3.81
CA MET A 15 -0.64 7.88 2.92
C MET A 15 -1.29 8.85 1.93
N PHE A 16 -1.63 10.07 2.35
CA PHE A 16 -2.16 11.08 1.43
C PHE A 16 -1.18 11.38 0.28
N VAL A 17 0.10 11.63 0.60
CA VAL A 17 1.13 11.90 -0.42
C VAL A 17 1.31 10.70 -1.34
N VAL A 18 1.38 9.47 -0.80
CA VAL A 18 1.43 8.24 -1.60
C VAL A 18 0.25 8.18 -2.58
N GLY A 19 -0.96 8.48 -2.11
CA GLY A 19 -2.11 8.42 -2.99
C GLY A 19 -2.09 9.46 -4.11
N ILE A 20 -1.54 10.65 -3.87
CA ILE A 20 -1.34 11.65 -4.93
C ILE A 20 -0.31 11.16 -5.97
N THR A 21 0.82 10.59 -5.53
CA THR A 21 1.83 10.07 -6.46
C THR A 21 1.28 8.89 -7.27
N SER A 22 0.50 8.00 -6.65
CA SER A 22 -0.10 6.86 -7.33
C SER A 22 -1.20 7.25 -8.33
N LEU A 23 -1.96 8.33 -8.09
CA LEU A 23 -2.88 8.88 -9.10
C LEU A 23 -2.12 9.44 -10.31
N LEU A 24 -1.03 10.15 -10.07
CA LEU A 24 -0.16 10.63 -11.14
C LEU A 24 0.49 9.47 -11.91
N ALA A 25 0.95 8.45 -11.19
CA ALA A 25 1.52 7.24 -11.78
C ALA A 25 0.50 6.52 -12.65
N ALA A 26 -0.74 6.33 -12.18
CA ALA A 26 -1.80 5.72 -12.97
C ALA A 26 -2.08 6.50 -14.26
N TRP A 27 -2.10 7.85 -14.20
CA TRP A 27 -2.24 8.69 -15.39
C TRP A 27 -1.09 8.48 -16.37
N ILE A 28 0.16 8.48 -15.90
CA ILE A 28 1.35 8.30 -16.75
C ILE A 28 1.42 6.87 -17.31
N ALA A 29 1.04 5.87 -16.52
CA ALA A 29 1.03 4.45 -16.89
C ALA A 29 0.01 4.18 -18.01
N ALA A 30 -1.19 4.78 -17.92
CA ALA A 30 -2.23 4.67 -18.96
C ALA A 30 -1.81 5.27 -20.31
N LEU A 31 -0.78 6.13 -20.34
CA LEU A 31 -0.22 6.71 -21.56
C LEU A 31 0.92 5.87 -22.16
N GLN A 32 1.36 4.80 -21.49
CA GLN A 32 2.46 3.97 -21.97
C GLN A 32 1.98 3.04 -23.08
N ALA A 33 2.71 3.03 -24.20
CA ALA A 33 2.43 2.14 -25.33
C ALA A 33 2.98 0.73 -25.12
N SER A 34 3.97 0.56 -24.23
CA SER A 34 4.60 -0.74 -23.96
C SER A 34 4.29 -1.23 -22.54
N PRO A 35 4.11 -2.55 -22.35
CA PRO A 35 3.94 -3.15 -21.02
C PRO A 35 5.14 -2.89 -20.09
N GLU A 36 6.36 -2.82 -20.62
CA GLU A 36 7.57 -2.51 -19.84
C GLU A 36 7.58 -1.07 -19.36
N GLY A 37 7.13 -0.13 -20.20
CA GLY A 37 6.96 1.28 -19.83
C GLY A 37 5.93 1.42 -18.72
N TRP A 38 4.78 0.76 -18.87
CA TRP A 38 3.73 0.68 -17.86
C TRP A 38 4.26 0.15 -16.52
N LEU A 39 4.98 -0.98 -16.55
CA LEU A 39 5.56 -1.58 -15.35
C LEU A 39 6.59 -0.66 -14.69
N THR A 40 7.43 0.01 -15.49
CA THR A 40 8.46 0.93 -15.01
C THR A 40 7.85 2.09 -14.22
N VAL A 41 6.74 2.67 -14.71
CA VAL A 41 6.02 3.75 -14.01
C VAL A 41 5.54 3.29 -12.64
N TRP A 42 4.90 2.12 -12.56
CA TRP A 42 4.42 1.56 -11.30
C TRP A 42 5.54 1.19 -10.33
N LEU A 43 6.68 0.68 -10.82
CA LEU A 43 7.85 0.39 -9.98
C LEU A 43 8.49 1.67 -9.42
N ILE A 44 8.52 2.75 -10.21
CA ILE A 44 8.98 4.06 -9.75
C ILE A 44 8.04 4.59 -8.66
N ASP A 45 6.73 4.54 -8.87
CA ASP A 45 5.76 4.96 -7.85
C ASP A 45 5.86 4.12 -6.57
N ALA A 46 6.03 2.79 -6.69
CA ALA A 46 6.25 1.92 -5.54
C ALA A 46 7.51 2.32 -4.75
N ALA A 47 8.61 2.67 -5.42
CA ALA A 47 9.82 3.14 -4.76
C ALA A 47 9.62 4.49 -4.04
N ILE A 48 8.89 5.41 -4.68
CA ILE A 48 8.48 6.69 -4.07
C ILE A 48 7.61 6.42 -2.84
N ALA A 49 6.61 5.54 -2.96
CA ALA A 49 5.67 5.22 -1.90
C ALA A 49 6.36 4.60 -0.68
N VAL A 50 7.27 3.64 -0.90
CA VAL A 50 8.09 3.04 0.17
C VAL A 50 8.95 4.11 0.85
N THR A 51 9.56 5.00 0.09
CA THR A 51 10.39 6.09 0.63
C THR A 51 9.57 7.03 1.52
N VAL A 52 8.40 7.48 1.03
CA VAL A 52 7.46 8.32 1.78
C VAL A 52 6.96 7.60 3.02
N ALA A 53 6.57 6.33 2.91
CA ALA A 53 6.07 5.54 4.02
C ALA A 53 7.13 5.38 5.12
N ILE A 54 8.37 5.00 4.78
CA ILE A 54 9.46 4.85 5.75
C ILE A 54 9.77 6.19 6.42
N PHE A 55 9.91 7.27 5.64
CA PHE A 55 10.24 8.59 6.16
C PHE A 55 9.17 9.10 7.14
N THR A 56 7.91 9.06 6.73
CA THR A 56 6.79 9.57 7.54
C THR A 56 6.51 8.70 8.75
N LEU A 57 6.63 7.37 8.63
CA LEU A 57 6.48 6.44 9.75
C LEU A 57 7.56 6.69 10.81
N ARG A 58 8.83 6.82 10.39
CA ARG A 58 9.94 7.14 11.31
C ARG A 58 9.73 8.49 11.99
N ARG A 59 9.28 9.51 11.25
CA ARG A 59 9.02 10.86 11.79
C ARG A 59 7.89 10.82 12.84
N LYS A 60 6.78 10.15 12.53
CA LYS A 60 5.63 10.04 13.45
C LYS A 60 5.96 9.19 14.67
N ALA A 61 6.64 8.05 14.49
CA ALA A 61 7.08 7.20 15.58
C ALA A 61 7.98 7.95 16.58
N ARG A 62 8.95 8.74 16.10
CA ARG A 62 9.79 9.60 16.95
C ARG A 62 8.98 10.65 17.71
N ARG A 63 8.03 11.32 17.04
CA ARG A 63 7.15 12.32 17.66
C ARG A 63 6.25 11.72 18.75
N CYS A 64 5.79 10.49 18.56
CA CYS A 64 4.91 9.80 19.51
C CYS A 64 5.67 8.97 20.56
N GLY A 65 7.01 8.96 20.56
CA GLY A 65 7.81 8.16 21.48
C GLY A 65 7.66 6.65 21.31
N VAL A 66 7.24 6.18 20.12
CA VAL A 66 7.00 4.76 19.84
C VAL A 66 8.21 4.14 19.17
N SER A 67 8.67 3.00 19.69
CA SER A 67 9.74 2.22 19.07
C SER A 67 9.24 1.45 17.85
N LEU A 68 10.01 1.50 16.75
CA LEU A 68 9.80 0.65 15.57
C LEU A 68 10.58 -0.67 15.64
N SER A 69 11.53 -0.79 16.57
CA SER A 69 12.36 -1.99 16.78
C SER A 69 11.83 -2.91 17.87
N SER A 70 10.79 -2.51 18.60
CA SER A 70 10.15 -3.31 19.65
C SER A 70 8.64 -3.06 19.69
N GLY A 71 7.88 -3.98 20.30
CA GLY A 71 6.45 -3.83 20.52
C GLY A 71 5.59 -3.78 19.23
N PRO A 72 4.47 -3.04 19.24
CA PRO A 72 3.50 -3.02 18.14
C PRO A 72 4.07 -2.56 16.79
N GLY A 73 5.02 -1.62 16.78
CA GLY A 73 5.65 -1.10 15.55
C GLY A 73 6.48 -2.16 14.82
N ARG A 74 7.27 -2.95 15.56
CA ARG A 74 8.02 -4.08 14.99
C ARG A 74 7.07 -5.15 14.44
N LYS A 75 5.99 -5.46 15.18
CA LYS A 75 5.00 -6.43 14.72
C LYS A 75 4.31 -6.00 13.43
N TYR A 76 3.94 -4.72 13.31
CA TYR A 76 3.40 -4.13 12.07
C TYR A 76 4.34 -4.38 10.88
N ILE A 77 5.63 -4.03 11.02
CA ILE A 77 6.61 -4.18 9.94
C ILE A 77 6.82 -5.66 9.59
N LEU A 78 7.00 -6.53 10.59
CA LEU A 78 7.29 -7.95 10.36
C LEU A 78 6.11 -8.73 9.79
N THR A 79 4.88 -8.23 9.92
CA THR A 79 3.68 -8.87 9.37
C THR A 79 3.28 -8.31 7.99
N LEU A 80 3.65 -7.05 7.70
CA LEU A 80 3.50 -6.43 6.38
C LEU A 80 4.61 -6.87 5.40
N ALA A 81 5.87 -6.90 5.86
CA ALA A 81 7.03 -7.12 5.00
C ALA A 81 6.99 -8.41 4.17
N PRO A 82 6.55 -9.57 4.70
CA PRO A 82 6.51 -10.80 3.91
C PRO A 82 5.64 -10.70 2.66
N SER A 83 4.48 -10.01 2.72
CA SER A 83 3.63 -9.85 1.53
C SER A 83 4.24 -8.89 0.51
N MET A 84 4.91 -7.83 0.97
CA MET A 84 5.63 -6.90 0.09
C MET A 84 6.79 -7.59 -0.64
N VAL A 85 7.58 -8.40 0.09
CA VAL A 85 8.68 -9.19 -0.51
C VAL A 85 8.14 -10.20 -1.51
N ALA A 86 7.06 -10.92 -1.16
CA ALA A 86 6.40 -11.83 -2.10
C ALA A 86 5.93 -11.09 -3.36
N GLY A 87 5.31 -9.91 -3.21
CA GLY A 87 4.86 -9.09 -4.33
C GLY A 87 6.00 -8.67 -5.26
N LEU A 88 7.13 -8.24 -4.70
CA LEU A 88 8.32 -7.90 -5.48
C LEU A 88 8.87 -9.12 -6.24
N LEU A 89 9.07 -10.24 -5.56
CA LEU A 89 9.62 -11.46 -6.17
C LEU A 89 8.70 -12.01 -7.26
N LEU A 90 7.39 -12.04 -7.01
CA LEU A 90 6.40 -12.48 -8.01
C LEU A 90 6.32 -11.50 -9.19
N THR A 91 6.48 -10.19 -8.97
CA THR A 91 6.56 -9.21 -10.06
C THR A 91 7.72 -9.52 -11.01
N VAL A 92 8.91 -9.81 -10.45
CA VAL A 92 10.08 -10.20 -11.25
C VAL A 92 9.82 -11.51 -12.00
N ALA A 93 9.23 -12.51 -11.34
CA ALA A 93 8.94 -13.81 -11.95
C ALA A 93 7.94 -13.69 -13.10
N LEU A 94 6.86 -12.94 -12.90
CA LEU A 94 5.80 -12.72 -13.90
C LEU A 94 6.27 -11.87 -15.07
N TRP A 95 7.10 -10.85 -14.82
CA TRP A 95 7.74 -10.08 -15.88
C TRP A 95 8.61 -10.96 -16.79
N ARG A 96 9.43 -11.85 -16.20
CA ARG A 96 10.24 -12.81 -16.97
C ARG A 96 9.39 -13.81 -17.75
N ALA A 97 8.20 -14.13 -17.24
CA ALA A 97 7.25 -15.02 -17.91
C ALA A 97 6.37 -14.29 -18.95
N GLY A 98 6.51 -12.97 -19.11
CA GLY A 98 5.69 -12.16 -20.01
C GLY A 98 4.22 -12.01 -19.57
N ASN A 99 3.89 -12.33 -18.32
CA ASN A 99 2.51 -12.36 -17.82
C ASN A 99 2.23 -11.16 -16.91
N LEU A 100 2.19 -9.97 -17.51
CA LEU A 100 2.01 -8.70 -16.80
C LEU A 100 0.55 -8.42 -16.44
N ASP A 101 -0.40 -9.05 -17.13
CA ASP A 101 -1.84 -8.80 -16.97
C ASP A 101 -2.36 -9.12 -15.56
N VAL A 102 -1.70 -10.04 -14.86
CA VAL A 102 -2.07 -10.49 -13.51
C VAL A 102 -1.48 -9.57 -12.42
N LEU A 103 -0.49 -8.74 -12.74
CA LEU A 103 0.20 -7.89 -11.75
C LEU A 103 -0.73 -6.97 -10.97
N PRO A 104 -1.68 -6.23 -11.60
CA PRO A 104 -2.57 -5.33 -10.87
C PRO A 104 -3.36 -6.05 -9.77
N THR A 105 -3.98 -7.18 -10.14
CA THR A 105 -4.73 -8.04 -9.21
C THR A 105 -3.84 -8.55 -8.09
N MET A 106 -2.67 -9.08 -8.43
CA MET A 106 -1.72 -9.60 -7.46
C MET A 106 -1.27 -8.51 -6.47
N TRP A 107 -0.94 -7.31 -6.96
CA TRP A 107 -0.53 -6.19 -6.11
C TRP A 107 -1.63 -5.76 -5.15
N LEU A 108 -2.87 -5.61 -5.62
CA LEU A 108 -4.01 -5.26 -4.78
C LEU A 108 -4.24 -6.29 -3.67
N LEU A 109 -4.21 -7.58 -3.99
CA LEU A 109 -4.40 -8.67 -3.03
C LEU A 109 -3.25 -8.77 -2.03
N LEU A 110 -1.99 -8.76 -2.48
CA LEU A 110 -0.82 -8.88 -1.59
C LEU A 110 -0.68 -7.65 -0.68
N TYR A 111 -1.01 -6.46 -1.20
CA TYR A 111 -1.10 -5.26 -0.40
C TYR A 111 -2.25 -5.32 0.60
N GLY A 112 -3.42 -5.83 0.19
CA GLY A 112 -4.56 -6.07 1.07
C GLY A 112 -4.22 -6.99 2.24
N VAL A 113 -3.68 -8.19 1.93
CA VAL A 113 -3.25 -9.16 2.95
C VAL A 113 -2.23 -8.56 3.90
N GLY A 114 -1.17 -7.91 3.37
CA GLY A 114 -0.13 -7.28 4.19
C GLY A 114 -0.67 -6.19 5.11
N THR A 115 -1.59 -5.39 4.58
CA THR A 115 -2.22 -4.29 5.33
C THR A 115 -3.16 -4.81 6.41
N ILE A 116 -3.90 -5.90 6.15
CA ILE A 116 -4.74 -6.56 7.17
C ILE A 116 -3.86 -7.12 8.29
N THR A 117 -2.81 -7.89 7.96
CA THR A 117 -1.94 -8.54 8.94
C THR A 117 -1.12 -7.52 9.73
N GLY A 118 -0.52 -6.54 9.04
CA GLY A 118 0.16 -5.38 9.63
C GLY A 118 -0.76 -4.59 10.55
N GLY A 119 -1.97 -4.30 10.06
CA GLY A 119 -2.99 -3.54 10.76
C GLY A 119 -3.56 -4.23 11.99
N ALA A 120 -3.38 -5.54 12.17
CA ALA A 120 -3.97 -6.31 13.27
C ALA A 120 -3.56 -5.80 14.67
N SER A 121 -2.40 -5.14 14.77
CA SER A 121 -1.92 -4.50 16.02
C SER A 121 -2.00 -2.96 15.98
N SER A 122 -2.69 -2.40 14.99
CA SER A 122 -2.88 -0.97 14.75
C SER A 122 -4.33 -0.54 14.99
N VAL A 123 -4.66 0.71 14.66
CA VAL A 123 -6.04 1.21 14.68
C VAL A 123 -6.88 0.47 13.64
N ARG A 124 -8.16 0.23 13.96
CA ARG A 124 -9.09 -0.57 13.14
C ARG A 124 -9.25 -0.07 11.70
N THR A 125 -8.94 1.21 11.47
CA THR A 125 -8.87 1.84 10.16
C THR A 125 -7.91 1.13 9.20
N ILE A 126 -6.78 0.61 9.69
CA ILE A 126 -5.75 -0.01 8.83
C ILE A 126 -6.20 -1.38 8.31
N PRO A 127 -6.69 -2.33 9.14
CA PRO A 127 -7.29 -3.55 8.61
C PRO A 127 -8.44 -3.29 7.63
N PHE A 128 -9.26 -2.25 7.87
CA PHE A 128 -10.35 -1.90 6.96
C PHE A 128 -9.83 -1.41 5.60
N LEU A 129 -8.75 -0.62 5.58
CA LEU A 129 -8.05 -0.27 4.33
C LEU A 129 -7.61 -1.53 3.57
N GLY A 130 -7.00 -2.49 4.27
CA GLY A 130 -6.57 -3.75 3.67
C GLY A 130 -7.73 -4.58 3.11
N ILE A 131 -8.90 -4.59 3.78
CA ILE A 131 -10.12 -5.23 3.26
C ILE A 131 -10.60 -4.53 1.98
N CYS A 132 -10.59 -3.20 1.92
CA CYS A 132 -10.93 -2.48 0.69
C CYS A 132 -10.00 -2.86 -0.47
N PHE A 133 -8.70 -3.01 -0.21
CA PHE A 133 -7.74 -3.53 -1.20
C PHE A 133 -8.04 -4.97 -1.63
N MET A 134 -8.38 -5.86 -0.69
CA MET A 134 -8.80 -7.22 -1.02
C MET A 134 -10.03 -7.24 -1.92
N VAL A 135 -11.04 -6.39 -1.63
CA VAL A 135 -12.24 -6.26 -2.47
C VAL A 135 -11.87 -5.78 -3.88
N LEU A 136 -11.05 -4.74 -4.00
CA LEU A 136 -10.59 -4.27 -5.32
C LEU A 136 -9.82 -5.34 -6.09
N GLY A 137 -8.95 -6.09 -5.42
CA GLY A 137 -8.21 -7.20 -6.03
C GLY A 137 -9.07 -8.41 -6.40
N VAL A 138 -10.20 -8.63 -5.71
CA VAL A 138 -11.17 -9.65 -6.13
C VAL A 138 -11.98 -9.14 -7.33
N VAL A 139 -12.42 -7.88 -7.31
CA VAL A 139 -13.12 -7.25 -8.44
C VAL A 139 -12.25 -7.27 -9.70
N SER A 140 -10.94 -7.05 -9.57
CA SER A 140 -10.02 -7.07 -10.71
C SER A 140 -9.95 -8.43 -11.43
N LEU A 141 -10.34 -9.54 -10.79
CA LEU A 141 -10.43 -10.86 -11.43
C LEU A 141 -11.57 -10.98 -12.44
N PHE A 142 -12.60 -10.13 -12.33
CA PHE A 142 -13.85 -10.27 -13.07
C PHE A 142 -14.13 -9.11 -14.02
N VAL A 143 -13.25 -8.12 -14.10
CA VAL A 143 -13.40 -6.97 -15.01
C VAL A 143 -12.43 -7.03 -16.19
N PRO A 144 -12.76 -6.40 -17.33
CA PRO A 144 -11.85 -6.32 -18.47
C PRO A 144 -10.53 -5.65 -18.09
N HIS A 145 -9.44 -6.08 -18.75
CA HIS A 145 -8.08 -5.58 -18.48
C HIS A 145 -7.95 -4.04 -18.62
N VAL A 146 -8.76 -3.41 -19.49
CA VAL A 146 -8.79 -1.94 -19.65
C VAL A 146 -9.15 -1.18 -18.37
N TRP A 147 -9.71 -1.84 -17.35
CA TRP A 147 -10.04 -1.24 -16.06
C TRP A 147 -8.94 -1.37 -15.00
N MET A 148 -7.83 -2.07 -15.29
CA MET A 148 -6.79 -2.34 -14.29
C MET A 148 -6.16 -1.07 -13.74
N ASP A 149 -5.81 -0.10 -14.59
CA ASP A 149 -5.25 1.17 -14.14
C ASP A 149 -6.22 1.97 -13.27
N VAL A 150 -7.52 1.88 -13.57
CA VAL A 150 -8.56 2.51 -12.75
C VAL A 150 -8.62 1.85 -11.38
N LEU A 151 -8.56 0.52 -11.29
CA LEU A 151 -8.56 -0.19 -10.01
C LEU A 151 -7.30 0.09 -9.18
N LEU A 152 -6.14 0.19 -9.84
CA LEU A 152 -4.89 0.60 -9.18
C LEU A 152 -4.95 2.06 -8.72
N ALA A 153 -5.49 2.97 -9.52
CA ALA A 153 -5.73 4.36 -9.14
C ALA A 153 -6.69 4.47 -7.95
N LEU A 154 -7.76 3.67 -7.92
CA LEU A 154 -8.70 3.62 -6.80
C LEU A 154 -8.04 3.08 -5.54
N GLY A 155 -7.25 2.00 -5.64
CA GLY A 155 -6.56 1.39 -4.50
C GLY A 155 -5.38 2.22 -4.00
N PHE A 156 -4.32 2.31 -4.80
CA PHE A 156 -3.09 2.99 -4.41
C PHE A 156 -3.24 4.51 -4.35
N GLY A 157 -4.17 5.09 -5.11
CA GLY A 157 -4.52 6.51 -5.05
C GLY A 157 -5.66 6.83 -4.09
N GLY A 158 -6.89 6.52 -4.51
CA GLY A 158 -8.13 6.95 -3.85
C GLY A 158 -8.26 6.49 -2.40
N LEU A 159 -8.06 5.20 -2.12
CA LEU A 159 -8.14 4.67 -0.75
C LEU A 159 -7.04 5.29 0.13
N HIS A 160 -5.81 5.41 -0.37
CA HIS A 160 -4.71 6.03 0.37
C HIS A 160 -4.98 7.51 0.71
N ILE A 161 -5.55 8.27 -0.22
CA ILE A 161 -6.00 9.65 0.05
C ILE A 161 -7.09 9.67 1.11
N GLY A 162 -8.17 8.90 0.91
CA GLY A 162 -9.33 8.91 1.81
C GLY A 162 -8.97 8.47 3.24
N PHE A 163 -8.31 7.33 3.37
CA PHE A 163 -7.86 6.81 4.66
C PHE A 163 -6.72 7.64 5.25
N GLY A 164 -5.82 8.16 4.42
CA GLY A 164 -4.74 9.08 4.82
C GLY A 164 -5.28 10.34 5.49
N LEU A 165 -6.23 11.01 4.85
CA LEU A 165 -6.90 12.19 5.41
C LEU A 165 -7.68 11.88 6.68
N TYR A 166 -8.41 10.76 6.70
CA TYR A 166 -9.12 10.32 7.90
C TYR A 166 -8.16 10.09 9.08
N ILE A 167 -7.04 9.42 8.84
CA ILE A 167 -6.04 9.14 9.87
C ILE A 167 -5.33 10.40 10.32
N ALA A 168 -4.97 11.30 9.39
CA ALA A 168 -4.34 12.58 9.71
C ALA A 168 -5.23 13.43 10.64
N ARG A 169 -6.55 13.43 10.40
CA ARG A 169 -7.52 14.17 11.22
C ARG A 169 -7.79 13.52 12.58
N ARG A 170 -7.85 12.18 12.66
CA ARG A 170 -8.30 11.45 13.87
C ARG A 170 -7.20 10.94 14.78
N TYR A 171 -6.00 10.67 14.24
CA TYR A 171 -4.89 10.02 14.97
C TYR A 171 -3.58 10.82 14.87
N GLY A 172 -3.67 12.10 14.50
CA GLY A 172 -2.52 12.97 14.27
C GLY A 172 -1.81 12.67 12.95
N GLY A 173 -1.44 13.72 12.24
CA GLY A 173 -0.67 13.66 11.00
C GLY A 173 0.83 13.50 11.22
#